data_AF-A0A8S4F8U9-F1
#
_entry.id   AF-A0A8S4F8U9-F1
#
_cell.length_a   1.000
_cell.length_b   1.000
_cell.length_c   1.000
_cell.angle_alpha   90.00
_cell.angle_beta   90.00
_cell.angle_gamma   90.00
#
_symmetry.space_group_name_H-M   'P 1'
#
loop_
_entity.id
_entity.type
_entity.pdbx_description
1 polymer ?
#
loop_
_entity_poly.entity_id
_entity_poly.type
_entity_poly.pdbx_seq_one_letter_code
_entity_poly.pdbx_strand_id
1 'polypeptide(L)'
;MRVALGGDMARRGACAVLALALLCPLAHGRHDDDFAFDNNDDSQLDISDNQTPQSNGLKRLWGVPDTAAYVGHLFRMEIPKEAFSGDVHTYKVRSDHGRLPGWLAVDSKHGLISGIPQAEDLGAHSFTVTAHGRTPGVSASDTFTVEVKKSEDKPQSKYGTCSPGQSRLVLVLLVDANFHQLPPRQRIRSLMDLASFMALDGDEFSIAPLKADSLKDNTVLMSGPGLTTKRKGSSTTAIYLNVGCGDKLWPRHKVLVSGVREQCRDGTIAQLTRLPVLGWRLVTVRAPPRLLKRQVIGKKVEICVSKTKGKIVYKNIEK
;
A
#
# COMPACT_ATOMS: atom_id res chain seq x y z
N MET A 1 44.82 -19.71 63.57
CA MET A 1 45.98 -18.84 63.27
C MET A 1 45.58 -17.88 62.16
N ARG A 2 45.66 -16.58 62.48
CA ARG A 2 45.74 -15.33 61.68
C ARG A 2 45.70 -15.43 60.12
N VAL A 3 44.79 -14.73 59.42
CA VAL A 3 44.79 -13.27 59.02
C VAL A 3 45.77 -13.03 57.85
N ALA A 4 45.46 -12.39 56.71
CA ALA A 4 44.74 -11.13 56.50
C ALA A 4 44.11 -10.95 55.09
N LEU A 5 43.03 -10.17 55.08
CA LEU A 5 42.44 -9.40 53.97
C LEU A 5 43.07 -8.00 53.90
N GLY A 6 43.02 -7.37 52.73
CA GLY A 6 43.04 -5.91 52.53
C GLY A 6 42.58 -5.62 51.10
N GLY A 7 41.58 -4.77 50.80
CA GLY A 7 40.89 -3.76 51.58
C GLY A 7 41.24 -2.38 51.04
N ASP A 8 40.33 -1.76 50.30
CA ASP A 8 40.35 -0.31 50.10
C ASP A 8 38.92 0.26 50.11
N MET A 9 38.70 1.18 51.04
CA MET A 9 37.46 1.84 51.38
C MET A 9 37.82 3.24 51.92
N ALA A 10 37.31 4.31 51.33
CA ALA A 10 37.28 5.65 51.95
C ALA A 10 36.09 6.45 51.37
N ARG A 11 34.99 6.59 52.13
CA ARG A 11 34.60 7.70 53.05
C ARG A 11 34.16 8.96 52.31
N ARG A 12 32.85 9.30 52.24
CA ARG A 12 31.95 9.92 53.26
C ARG A 12 32.38 11.31 53.74
N GLY A 13 31.52 12.30 53.47
CA GLY A 13 31.40 13.57 54.18
C GLY A 13 29.96 14.09 54.04
N ALA A 14 29.30 14.37 55.17
CA ALA A 14 27.90 14.79 55.30
C ALA A 14 27.81 16.11 56.08
N CYS A 15 26.58 16.66 56.14
CA CYS A 15 26.06 17.76 56.97
C CYS A 15 26.13 19.18 56.38
N ALA A 16 24.99 19.82 56.16
CA ALA A 16 24.30 20.62 57.18
C ALA A 16 23.07 21.34 56.59
N VAL A 17 21.93 21.23 57.28
CA VAL A 17 20.69 21.99 57.06
C VAL A 17 20.74 23.25 57.91
N LEU A 18 20.33 24.41 57.38
CA LEU A 18 19.80 25.52 58.19
C LEU A 18 18.95 26.49 57.35
N ALA A 19 17.76 26.75 57.86
CA ALA A 19 16.73 27.62 57.33
C ALA A 19 16.92 29.08 57.78
N LEU A 20 16.44 30.06 57.01
CA LEU A 20 15.86 31.31 57.53
C LEU A 20 15.09 32.08 56.45
N ALA A 21 14.01 32.71 56.88
CA ALA A 21 12.93 33.25 56.11
C ALA A 21 13.01 34.79 55.94
N LEU A 22 12.09 35.29 55.09
CA LEU A 22 11.39 36.59 55.20
C LEU A 22 12.13 37.89 54.83
N LEU A 23 11.74 38.51 53.69
CA LEU A 23 10.95 39.75 53.59
C LEU A 23 11.18 40.51 52.26
N CYS A 24 10.08 40.76 51.55
CA CYS A 24 9.92 41.84 50.54
C CYS A 24 10.16 43.21 51.20
N PRO A 25 10.60 44.27 50.48
CA PRO A 25 9.61 45.06 49.73
C PRO A 25 10.09 45.85 48.48
N LEU A 26 9.09 46.12 47.63
CA LEU A 26 8.81 47.34 46.84
C LEU A 26 9.69 47.76 45.64
N ALA A 27 8.98 47.77 44.50
CA ALA A 27 8.79 48.90 43.59
C ALA A 27 9.94 49.33 42.67
N HIS A 28 9.86 48.89 41.41
CA HIS A 28 10.13 49.66 40.18
C HIS A 28 9.10 49.10 39.15
N GLY A 29 8.24 49.82 38.46
CA GLY A 29 8.27 51.19 38.00
C GLY A 29 8.51 51.20 36.48
N ARG A 30 7.41 51.25 35.69
CA ARG A 30 7.33 51.47 34.21
C ARG A 30 7.86 50.29 33.37
N HIS A 31 7.39 49.99 32.16
CA HIS A 31 6.76 50.77 31.09
C HIS A 31 6.20 49.73 30.09
N ASP A 32 5.03 50.04 29.51
CA ASP A 32 4.59 49.76 28.14
C ASP A 32 4.56 48.32 27.59
N ASP A 33 3.37 47.83 27.25
CA ASP A 33 2.83 48.00 25.88
C ASP A 33 1.49 47.24 25.74
N ASP A 34 0.52 47.97 25.23
CA ASP A 34 -0.82 47.52 24.87
C ASP A 34 -0.77 46.39 23.83
N PHE A 35 -1.37 45.24 24.16
CA PHE A 35 -1.93 44.34 23.16
C PHE A 35 -3.34 43.94 23.60
N ALA A 36 -4.27 44.86 23.39
CA ALA A 36 -5.69 44.53 23.33
C ALA A 36 -5.94 43.72 22.05
N PHE A 37 -6.12 42.41 22.19
CA PHE A 37 -6.82 41.65 21.16
C PHE A 37 -8.31 41.88 21.39
N ASP A 38 -8.91 42.73 20.56
CA ASP A 38 -10.37 42.79 20.36
C ASP A 38 -10.83 41.42 19.87
N ASN A 39 -11.19 40.55 20.81
CA ASN A 39 -12.07 39.41 20.55
C ASN A 39 -13.50 39.93 20.64
N ASN A 40 -13.98 40.50 19.54
CA ASN A 40 -15.41 40.70 19.34
C ASN A 40 -15.73 40.48 17.86
N ASP A 41 -15.95 39.21 17.53
CA ASP A 41 -16.83 38.86 16.42
C ASP A 41 -17.70 37.69 16.90
N ASP A 42 -18.73 38.06 17.66
CA ASP A 42 -19.91 37.25 17.95
C ASP A 42 -20.59 36.89 16.62
N SER A 43 -20.08 35.85 15.96
CA SER A 43 -20.89 35.02 15.08
C SER A 43 -21.55 33.95 15.94
N GLN A 44 -22.56 34.39 16.67
CA GLN A 44 -23.53 33.54 17.33
C GLN A 44 -24.28 32.74 16.25
N LEU A 45 -23.72 31.59 15.89
CA LEU A 45 -24.47 30.51 15.26
C LEU A 45 -25.36 29.94 16.37
N ASP A 46 -26.62 30.39 16.39
CA ASP A 46 -27.69 29.73 17.14
C ASP A 46 -27.87 28.31 16.59
N ILE A 47 -27.05 27.38 17.08
CA ILE A 47 -27.37 25.94 17.04
C ILE A 47 -28.31 25.70 18.22
N SER A 48 -29.55 26.16 18.07
CA SER A 48 -30.66 25.61 18.82
C SER A 48 -31.01 24.25 18.22
N ASP A 49 -30.14 23.27 18.44
CA ASP A 49 -30.52 21.86 18.39
C ASP A 49 -30.43 21.32 19.81
N ASN A 50 -31.49 21.59 20.57
CA ASN A 50 -31.76 20.91 21.83
C ASN A 50 -32.24 19.48 21.51
N GLN A 51 -31.37 18.72 20.88
CA GLN A 51 -31.41 17.27 20.87
C GLN A 51 -30.19 16.83 21.67
N THR A 52 -30.41 16.45 22.93
CA THR A 52 -29.58 15.40 23.51
C THR A 52 -29.46 14.30 22.45
N PRO A 53 -28.26 13.94 21.94
CA PRO A 53 -28.18 12.81 21.05
C PRO A 53 -28.52 11.60 21.91
N GLN A 54 -29.74 11.09 21.78
CA GLN A 54 -29.98 9.69 22.08
C GLN A 54 -28.92 8.93 21.29
N SER A 55 -27.93 8.40 21.99
CA SER A 55 -26.78 7.68 21.44
C SER A 55 -27.26 6.32 20.90
N ASN A 56 -28.10 6.37 19.88
CA ASN A 56 -28.58 5.21 19.15
C ASN A 56 -27.69 5.02 17.93
N GLY A 57 -26.55 4.38 18.16
CA GLY A 57 -25.95 3.51 17.14
C GLY A 57 -24.81 4.06 16.31
N LEU A 58 -24.30 3.17 15.46
CA LEU A 58 -23.19 3.39 14.53
C LEU A 58 -23.52 4.56 13.60
N LYS A 59 -22.53 5.43 13.34
CA LYS A 59 -22.62 6.51 12.36
C LYS A 59 -21.40 6.51 11.46
N ARG A 60 -21.56 7.02 10.24
CA ARG A 60 -20.43 7.31 9.34
C ARG A 60 -19.65 8.51 9.87
N LEU A 61 -18.33 8.38 9.96
CA LEU A 61 -17.42 9.46 10.32
C LEU A 61 -16.68 9.93 9.06
N TRP A 62 -15.36 9.71 8.99
CA TRP A 62 -14.51 10.13 7.88
C TRP A 62 -14.75 9.30 6.61
N GLY A 63 -15.38 8.14 6.76
CA GLY A 63 -15.58 7.19 5.67
C GLY A 63 -14.30 6.40 5.33
N VAL A 64 -14.41 5.57 4.31
CA VAL A 64 -13.34 4.77 3.74
C VAL A 64 -12.76 5.52 2.55
N PRO A 65 -11.43 5.77 2.52
CA PRO A 65 -10.82 6.51 1.43
C PRO A 65 -10.80 5.69 0.14
N ASP A 66 -10.84 6.38 -0.99
CA ASP A 66 -10.57 5.78 -2.29
C ASP A 66 -9.13 5.27 -2.36
N THR A 67 -8.93 4.14 -3.04
CA THR A 67 -7.61 3.50 -3.14
C THR A 67 -7.34 2.99 -4.55
N ALA A 68 -6.08 2.61 -4.80
CA ALA A 68 -5.68 1.99 -6.05
C ALA A 68 -5.21 0.55 -5.82
N ALA A 69 -5.53 -0.32 -6.76
CA ALA A 69 -5.01 -1.67 -6.86
C ALA A 69 -4.24 -1.82 -8.17
N TYR A 70 -3.28 -2.74 -8.23
CA TYR A 70 -2.42 -2.91 -9.40
C TYR A 70 -2.52 -4.34 -9.92
N VAL A 71 -2.70 -4.48 -11.23
CA VAL A 71 -2.84 -5.78 -11.89
C VAL A 71 -1.72 -6.74 -11.46
N GLY A 72 -2.10 -7.93 -11.01
CA GLY A 72 -1.21 -9.00 -10.58
C GLY A 72 -0.65 -8.84 -9.18
N HIS A 73 -0.68 -7.65 -8.56
CA HIS A 73 -0.14 -7.42 -7.22
C HIS A 73 -1.18 -7.68 -6.13
N LEU A 74 -0.70 -8.01 -4.93
CA LEU A 74 -1.58 -8.10 -3.77
C LEU A 74 -2.10 -6.71 -3.39
N PHE A 75 -3.42 -6.54 -3.47
CA PHE A 75 -4.15 -5.46 -2.85
C PHE A 75 -4.54 -5.85 -1.43
N ARG A 76 -4.31 -4.94 -0.48
CA ARG A 76 -4.73 -5.10 0.92
C ARG A 76 -5.12 -3.73 1.46
N MET A 77 -6.31 -3.64 2.04
CA MET A 77 -6.81 -2.46 2.73
C MET A 77 -7.59 -2.89 3.96
N GLU A 78 -7.28 -2.28 5.09
CA GLU A 78 -8.09 -2.39 6.31
C GLU A 78 -9.04 -1.20 6.35
N ILE A 79 -10.31 -1.45 6.63
CA ILE A 79 -11.30 -0.39 6.84
C ILE A 79 -10.82 0.44 8.04
N PRO A 80 -10.56 1.76 7.87
CA PRO A 80 -10.08 2.59 8.96
C PRO A 80 -11.06 2.55 10.13
N LYS A 81 -10.53 2.52 11.36
CA LYS A 81 -11.38 2.53 12.57
C LYS A 81 -12.17 3.83 12.69
N GLU A 82 -11.64 4.89 12.08
CA GLU A 82 -12.20 6.23 12.05
C GLU A 82 -13.24 6.40 10.92
N ALA A 83 -13.48 5.36 10.10
CA ALA A 83 -14.52 5.40 9.07
C ALA A 83 -15.93 5.44 9.68
N PHE A 84 -16.11 4.80 10.84
CA PHE A 84 -17.39 4.68 11.54
C PHE A 84 -17.23 4.96 13.05
N SER A 85 -18.22 5.59 13.67
CA SER A 85 -18.28 5.74 15.13
C SER A 85 -19.00 4.57 15.79
N GLY A 86 -18.71 4.32 17.07
CA GLY A 86 -19.36 3.29 17.87
C GLY A 86 -18.69 1.91 17.80
N ASP A 87 -19.30 0.91 18.47
CA ASP A 87 -18.77 -0.47 18.50
C ASP A 87 -19.19 -1.25 17.25
N VAL A 88 -18.32 -1.29 16.24
CA VAL A 88 -18.53 -2.08 15.02
C VAL A 88 -18.24 -3.56 15.30
N HIS A 89 -19.24 -4.40 15.08
CA HIS A 89 -19.13 -5.85 15.26
C HIS A 89 -18.71 -6.57 13.98
N THR A 90 -19.29 -6.20 12.84
CA THR A 90 -18.98 -6.81 11.53
C THR A 90 -19.11 -5.82 10.39
N TYR A 91 -18.34 -6.06 9.34
CA TYR A 91 -18.39 -5.33 8.08
C TYR A 91 -18.99 -6.19 6.97
N LYS A 92 -19.84 -5.58 6.15
CA LYS A 92 -20.40 -6.18 4.94
C LYS A 92 -20.05 -5.28 3.76
N VAL A 93 -19.31 -5.82 2.81
CA VAL A 93 -18.93 -5.09 1.58
C VAL A 93 -19.75 -5.64 0.41
N ARG A 94 -20.30 -4.74 -0.40
CA ARG A 94 -21.03 -5.06 -1.62
C ARG A 94 -20.46 -4.22 -2.76
N SER A 95 -20.50 -4.78 -3.97
CA SER A 95 -20.28 -3.99 -5.19
C SER A 95 -21.61 -3.43 -5.66
N ASP A 96 -21.57 -2.30 -6.36
CA ASP A 96 -22.73 -1.67 -7.00
C ASP A 96 -23.46 -2.64 -7.95
N HIS A 97 -22.72 -3.55 -8.59
CA HIS A 97 -23.27 -4.60 -9.46
C HIS A 97 -23.75 -5.85 -8.71
N GLY A 98 -23.87 -5.77 -7.38
CA GLY A 98 -24.44 -6.79 -6.51
C GLY A 98 -23.47 -7.90 -6.07
N ARG A 99 -22.69 -8.47 -6.98
CA ARG A 99 -21.67 -9.49 -6.67
C ARG A 99 -20.28 -8.87 -6.57
N LEU A 100 -19.50 -9.29 -5.57
CA LEU A 100 -18.10 -8.88 -5.46
C LEU A 100 -17.29 -9.43 -6.65
N PRO A 101 -16.34 -8.65 -7.19
CA PRO A 101 -15.43 -9.13 -8.23
C PRO A 101 -14.68 -10.39 -7.80
N GLY A 102 -14.47 -11.31 -8.74
CA GLY A 102 -13.83 -12.60 -8.48
C GLY A 102 -12.37 -12.51 -8.05
N TRP A 103 -11.76 -11.32 -8.05
CA TRP A 103 -10.40 -11.08 -7.58
C TRP A 103 -10.32 -10.66 -6.11
N LEU A 104 -11.45 -10.32 -5.47
CA LEU A 104 -11.51 -9.70 -4.14
C LEU A 104 -12.05 -10.67 -3.08
N ALA A 105 -11.50 -10.59 -1.88
CA ALA A 105 -11.88 -11.35 -0.70
C ALA A 105 -12.01 -10.40 0.51
N VAL A 106 -13.12 -10.53 1.23
CA VAL A 106 -13.45 -9.69 2.39
C VAL A 106 -13.44 -10.56 3.64
N ASP A 107 -12.73 -10.09 4.67
CA ASP A 107 -12.88 -10.56 6.04
C ASP A 107 -13.80 -9.59 6.79
N SER A 108 -15.05 -10.01 6.92
CA SER A 108 -16.10 -9.25 7.59
C SER A 108 -15.83 -8.98 9.06
N LYS A 109 -14.98 -9.76 9.74
CA LYS A 109 -14.73 -9.57 11.19
C LYS A 109 -13.71 -8.47 11.43
N HIS A 110 -12.62 -8.48 10.66
CA HIS A 110 -11.53 -7.54 10.82
C HIS A 110 -11.64 -6.31 9.90
N GLY A 111 -12.62 -6.29 9.00
CA GLY A 111 -12.74 -5.23 8.01
C GLY A 111 -11.58 -5.23 7.00
N LEU A 112 -11.01 -6.40 6.73
CA LEU A 112 -9.89 -6.54 5.81
C LEU A 112 -10.40 -6.87 4.41
N ILE A 113 -10.07 -6.01 3.46
CA ILE A 113 -10.34 -6.18 2.04
C ILE A 113 -9.01 -6.54 1.37
N SER A 114 -8.97 -7.67 0.67
CA SER A 114 -7.75 -8.16 0.02
C SER A 114 -8.08 -8.74 -1.35
N GLY A 115 -7.15 -8.70 -2.28
CA GLY A 115 -7.42 -9.17 -3.63
C GLY A 115 -6.20 -9.14 -4.54
N ILE A 116 -6.31 -9.78 -5.70
CA ILE A 116 -5.27 -9.74 -6.74
C ILE A 116 -5.98 -9.54 -8.08
N PRO A 117 -6.13 -8.28 -8.54
CA PRO A 117 -6.84 -7.98 -9.79
C PRO A 117 -6.05 -8.46 -11.01
N GLN A 118 -6.76 -8.74 -12.09
CA GLN A 118 -6.20 -9.08 -13.40
C GLN A 118 -6.38 -7.95 -14.41
N ALA A 119 -5.79 -8.11 -15.60
CA ALA A 119 -5.92 -7.12 -16.68
C ALA A 119 -7.37 -6.91 -17.14
N GLU A 120 -8.24 -7.91 -16.96
CA GLU A 120 -9.69 -7.81 -17.21
C GLU A 120 -10.42 -6.93 -16.20
N ASP A 121 -9.82 -6.68 -15.03
CA ASP A 121 -10.41 -5.88 -13.95
C ASP A 121 -10.02 -4.39 -14.02
N LEU A 122 -9.33 -3.95 -15.07
CA LEU A 122 -8.88 -2.54 -15.20
C LEU A 122 -10.06 -1.56 -15.15
N GLY A 123 -9.90 -0.48 -14.39
CA GLY A 123 -10.90 0.58 -14.23
C GLY A 123 -11.32 0.81 -12.79
N ALA A 124 -12.33 1.66 -12.61
CA ALA A 124 -12.86 2.03 -11.30
C ALA A 124 -13.95 1.05 -10.85
N HIS A 125 -13.84 0.55 -9.62
CA HIS A 125 -14.83 -0.31 -8.98
C HIS A 125 -15.37 0.39 -7.73
N SER A 126 -16.67 0.67 -7.70
CA SER A 126 -17.30 1.25 -6.51
C SER A 126 -17.86 0.16 -5.60
N PHE A 127 -17.69 0.37 -4.30
CA PHE A 127 -18.08 -0.56 -3.24
C PHE A 127 -18.78 0.19 -2.12
N THR A 128 -19.89 -0.37 -1.66
CA THR A 128 -20.55 0.05 -0.42
C THR A 128 -20.10 -0.85 0.72
N VAL A 129 -19.55 -0.26 1.77
CA VAL A 129 -19.28 -0.91 3.05
C VAL A 129 -20.38 -0.56 4.04
N THR A 130 -20.93 -1.57 4.69
CA THR A 130 -21.89 -1.43 5.78
C THR A 130 -21.26 -1.98 7.06
N ALA A 131 -21.07 -1.12 8.05
CA ALA A 131 -20.70 -1.49 9.41
C ALA A 131 -21.96 -1.83 10.21
N HIS A 132 -21.98 -3.00 10.84
CA HIS A 132 -23.06 -3.48 11.69
C HIS A 132 -22.61 -3.51 13.16
N GLY A 133 -23.43 -2.96 14.05
CA GLY A 133 -23.24 -3.07 15.49
C GLY A 133 -23.66 -4.44 16.03
N ARG A 134 -23.49 -4.66 17.34
CA ARG A 134 -24.01 -5.88 18.01
C ARG A 134 -25.53 -5.92 18.06
N THR A 135 -26.17 -4.76 18.18
CA THR A 135 -27.62 -4.67 18.23
C THR A 135 -28.20 -4.75 16.81
N PRO A 136 -29.16 -5.66 16.54
CA PRO A 136 -29.82 -5.73 15.25
C PRO A 136 -30.43 -4.39 14.85
N GLY A 137 -30.34 -4.05 13.56
CA GLY A 137 -30.85 -2.78 13.01
C GLY A 137 -29.91 -1.59 13.18
N VAL A 138 -28.85 -1.70 13.97
CA VAL A 138 -27.82 -0.65 14.07
C VAL A 138 -26.76 -0.85 12.98
N SER A 139 -26.76 0.03 11.99
CA SER A 139 -25.75 0.03 10.94
C SER A 139 -25.46 1.41 10.38
N ALA A 140 -24.23 1.62 9.92
CA ALA A 140 -23.82 2.76 9.14
C ALA A 140 -23.19 2.28 7.83
N SER A 141 -23.34 3.04 6.74
CA SER A 141 -22.75 2.69 5.45
C SER A 141 -21.93 3.84 4.88
N ASP A 142 -20.96 3.48 4.05
CA ASP A 142 -20.17 4.40 3.26
C ASP A 142 -19.81 3.77 1.90
N THR A 143 -19.49 4.60 0.93
CA THR A 143 -19.12 4.16 -0.42
C THR A 143 -17.72 4.66 -0.75
N PHE A 144 -16.89 3.79 -1.31
CA PHE A 144 -15.53 4.09 -1.73
C PHE A 144 -15.22 3.41 -3.06
N THR A 145 -14.19 3.88 -3.74
CA THR A 145 -13.75 3.40 -5.04
C THR A 145 -12.37 2.74 -4.94
N VAL A 146 -12.21 1.61 -5.63
CA VAL A 146 -10.89 1.02 -5.92
C VAL A 146 -10.60 1.14 -7.40
N GLU A 147 -9.58 1.93 -7.74
CA GLU A 147 -9.11 2.08 -9.12
C GLU A 147 -8.06 1.01 -9.44
N VAL A 148 -8.39 0.07 -10.32
CA VAL A 148 -7.46 -0.95 -10.79
C VAL A 148 -6.62 -0.39 -11.94
N LYS A 149 -5.32 -0.26 -11.69
CA LYS A 149 -4.30 0.29 -12.61
C LYS A 149 -3.39 -0.79 -13.16
N LYS A 150 -2.65 -0.46 -14.22
CA LYS A 150 -1.65 -1.36 -14.80
C LYS A 150 -0.54 -1.63 -13.78
N SER A 151 0.04 -2.83 -13.83
CA SER A 151 1.18 -3.20 -12.97
C SER A 151 2.35 -2.21 -13.07
N GLU A 152 2.58 -1.66 -14.27
CA GLU A 152 3.64 -0.68 -14.56
C GLU A 152 3.47 0.64 -13.81
N ASP A 153 2.23 1.01 -13.46
CA ASP A 153 1.90 2.24 -12.75
C ASP A 153 2.02 2.08 -11.22
N LYS A 154 2.39 0.88 -10.73
CA LYS A 154 2.60 0.63 -9.30
C LYS A 154 3.73 1.53 -8.77
N PRO A 155 3.56 2.15 -7.59
CA PRO A 155 4.64 2.81 -6.88
C PRO A 155 5.86 1.89 -6.76
N GLN A 156 7.04 2.50 -6.84
CA GLN A 156 8.27 1.73 -6.76
C GLN A 156 8.38 0.98 -5.43
N SER A 157 9.08 -0.14 -5.45
CA SER A 157 9.35 -0.95 -4.27
C SER A 157 10.01 -0.11 -3.17
N LYS A 158 9.64 -0.37 -1.91
CA LYS A 158 10.30 0.28 -0.76
C LYS A 158 11.74 -0.20 -0.56
N TYR A 159 12.10 -1.33 -1.18
CA TYR A 159 13.42 -1.95 -1.04
C TYR A 159 14.43 -1.46 -2.07
N GLY A 160 13.97 -0.81 -3.14
CA GLY A 160 14.85 -0.20 -4.13
C GLY A 160 14.11 0.22 -5.39
N THR A 161 14.77 1.06 -6.17
CA THR A 161 14.25 1.57 -7.44
C THR A 161 15.31 1.38 -8.53
N CYS A 162 14.86 1.11 -9.75
CA CYS A 162 15.76 1.02 -10.90
C CYS A 162 15.76 2.34 -11.66
N SER A 163 16.91 2.70 -12.22
CA SER A 163 17.01 3.91 -13.03
C SER A 163 16.12 3.81 -14.27
N PRO A 164 15.62 4.93 -14.81
CA PRO A 164 14.88 4.94 -16.07
C PRO A 164 15.63 4.19 -17.19
N GLY A 165 14.97 3.23 -17.85
CA GLY A 165 15.57 2.43 -18.92
C GLY A 165 16.47 1.28 -18.46
N GLN A 166 16.79 1.20 -17.16
CA GLN A 166 17.51 0.07 -16.61
C GLN A 166 16.61 -1.16 -16.54
N SER A 167 17.16 -2.32 -16.86
CA SER A 167 16.43 -3.59 -16.72
C SER A 167 16.20 -3.92 -15.25
N ARG A 168 15.11 -4.63 -14.94
CA ARG A 168 14.76 -5.12 -13.61
C ARG A 168 15.24 -6.56 -13.45
N LEU A 169 15.74 -6.90 -12.27
CA LEU A 169 16.10 -8.27 -11.93
C LEU A 169 14.93 -8.89 -11.16
N VAL A 170 14.31 -9.90 -11.73
CA VAL A 170 13.05 -10.47 -11.23
C VAL A 170 13.24 -11.95 -10.91
N LEU A 171 12.88 -12.33 -9.68
CA LEU A 171 12.75 -13.73 -9.29
C LEU A 171 11.36 -14.22 -9.70
N VAL A 172 11.31 -15.37 -10.37
CA VAL A 172 10.09 -16.00 -10.87
C VAL A 172 9.96 -17.39 -10.27
N LEU A 173 8.88 -17.65 -9.53
CA LEU A 173 8.49 -18.99 -9.09
C LEU A 173 7.43 -19.55 -10.03
N LEU A 174 7.67 -20.74 -10.55
CA LEU A 174 6.79 -21.44 -11.47
C LEU A 174 5.92 -22.42 -10.69
N VAL A 175 4.60 -22.30 -10.84
CA VAL A 175 3.62 -23.10 -10.11
C VAL A 175 2.72 -23.85 -11.08
N ASP A 176 2.53 -25.15 -10.83
CA ASP A 176 1.62 -25.99 -11.60
C ASP A 176 0.16 -25.79 -11.17
N ALA A 177 -0.37 -24.63 -11.47
CA ALA A 177 -1.75 -24.27 -11.18
C ALA A 177 -2.33 -23.37 -12.26
N ASN A 178 -3.62 -23.54 -12.54
CA ASN A 178 -4.38 -22.63 -13.38
C ASN A 178 -4.82 -21.43 -12.55
N PHE A 179 -4.36 -20.23 -12.92
CA PHE A 179 -4.69 -19.00 -12.21
C PHE A 179 -6.20 -18.81 -12.01
N HIS A 180 -7.00 -19.05 -13.04
CA HIS A 180 -8.45 -18.81 -13.01
C HIS A 180 -9.19 -19.85 -12.16
N GLN A 181 -8.60 -21.03 -11.94
CA GLN A 181 -9.15 -22.06 -11.07
C GLN A 181 -8.65 -21.94 -9.63
N LEU A 182 -7.63 -21.11 -9.38
CA LEU A 182 -7.14 -20.85 -8.02
C LEU A 182 -8.11 -19.91 -7.27
N PRO A 183 -8.70 -20.34 -6.15
CA PRO A 183 -9.56 -19.49 -5.35
C PRO A 183 -8.83 -18.20 -4.90
N PRO A 184 -9.50 -17.04 -4.85
CA PRO A 184 -8.87 -15.76 -4.50
C PRO A 184 -8.18 -15.82 -3.14
N ARG A 185 -8.86 -16.42 -2.14
CA ARG A 185 -8.33 -16.61 -0.79
C ARG A 185 -7.06 -17.46 -0.77
N GLN A 186 -6.94 -18.45 -1.65
CA GLN A 186 -5.73 -19.26 -1.76
C GLN A 186 -4.59 -18.44 -2.36
N ARG A 187 -4.84 -17.70 -3.46
CA ARG A 187 -3.84 -16.81 -4.08
C ARG A 187 -3.29 -15.78 -3.07
N ILE A 188 -4.19 -15.12 -2.35
CA ILE A 188 -3.85 -14.13 -1.32
C ILE A 188 -3.01 -14.76 -0.20
N ARG A 189 -3.45 -15.91 0.33
CA ARG A 189 -2.72 -16.61 1.40
C ARG A 189 -1.33 -17.04 0.93
N SER A 190 -1.22 -17.64 -0.25
CA SER A 190 0.08 -18.06 -0.80
C SER A 190 1.07 -16.91 -0.92
N LEU A 191 0.62 -15.74 -1.39
CA LEU A 191 1.48 -14.55 -1.47
C LEU A 191 1.84 -13.98 -0.09
N MET A 192 0.87 -13.91 0.84
CA MET A 192 1.11 -13.43 2.20
C MET A 192 2.09 -14.32 2.97
N ASP A 193 1.91 -15.64 2.89
CA ASP A 193 2.78 -16.62 3.55
C ASP A 193 4.21 -16.53 2.97
N LEU A 194 4.33 -16.40 1.65
CA LEU A 194 5.62 -16.20 0.97
C LEU A 194 6.29 -14.89 1.37
N ALA A 195 5.53 -13.79 1.41
CA ALA A 195 6.03 -12.48 1.80
C ALA A 195 6.52 -12.48 3.25
N SER A 196 5.72 -13.05 4.16
CA SER A 196 6.10 -13.21 5.58
C SER A 196 7.37 -14.04 5.74
N PHE A 197 7.49 -15.14 5.00
CA PHE A 197 8.67 -16.00 5.03
C PHE A 197 9.94 -15.29 4.51
N MET A 198 9.78 -14.46 3.49
CA MET A 198 10.87 -13.68 2.90
C MET A 198 11.15 -12.35 3.64
N ALA A 199 10.37 -12.04 4.69
CA ALA A 199 10.39 -10.77 5.41
C ALA A 199 10.21 -9.55 4.47
N LEU A 200 9.31 -9.69 3.50
CA LEU A 200 8.93 -8.67 2.54
C LEU A 200 7.45 -8.29 2.69
N ASP A 201 7.06 -7.13 2.16
CA ASP A 201 5.65 -6.78 2.08
C ASP A 201 4.93 -7.58 0.99
N GLY A 202 3.66 -7.89 1.21
CA GLY A 202 2.88 -8.69 0.27
C GLY A 202 2.63 -8.01 -1.08
N ASP A 203 2.60 -6.68 -1.13
CA ASP A 203 2.40 -5.90 -2.36
C ASP A 203 3.63 -5.92 -3.30
N GLU A 204 4.80 -6.34 -2.80
CA GLU A 204 5.99 -6.55 -3.64
C GLU A 204 5.85 -7.77 -4.56
N PHE A 205 5.01 -8.73 -4.17
CA PHE A 205 4.75 -9.91 -4.97
C PHE A 205 3.65 -9.64 -5.98
N SER A 206 3.83 -10.24 -7.16
CA SER A 206 2.75 -10.35 -8.13
C SER A 206 2.56 -11.79 -8.58
N ILE A 207 1.35 -12.15 -8.97
CA ILE A 207 1.00 -13.47 -9.46
C ILE A 207 0.12 -13.33 -10.70
N ALA A 208 0.47 -14.06 -11.75
CA ALA A 208 -0.23 -14.01 -13.03
C ALA A 208 -0.13 -15.35 -13.77
N PRO A 209 -1.08 -15.66 -14.67
CA PRO A 209 -0.91 -16.77 -15.60
C PRO A 209 0.36 -16.55 -16.43
N LEU A 210 1.18 -17.60 -16.54
CA LEU A 210 2.42 -17.54 -17.29
C LEU A 210 2.11 -17.56 -18.78
N LYS A 211 2.39 -16.45 -19.47
CA LYS A 211 2.28 -16.37 -20.93
C LYS A 211 3.51 -17.02 -21.57
N ALA A 212 3.30 -17.79 -22.64
CA ALA A 212 4.37 -18.50 -23.33
C ALA A 212 5.47 -17.57 -23.89
N ASP A 213 5.08 -16.38 -24.36
CA ASP A 213 6.01 -15.42 -24.95
C ASP A 213 6.84 -14.67 -23.90
N SER A 214 6.29 -14.44 -22.70
CA SER A 214 6.99 -13.75 -21.60
C SER A 214 8.24 -14.51 -21.10
N LEU A 215 8.43 -15.77 -21.49
CA LEU A 215 9.63 -16.53 -21.17
C LEU A 215 10.73 -16.41 -22.24
N LYS A 216 10.37 -16.06 -23.48
CA LYS A 216 11.32 -15.98 -24.61
C LYS A 216 12.07 -14.65 -24.65
N ASP A 217 11.41 -13.57 -24.24
CA ASP A 217 11.97 -12.22 -24.30
C ASP A 217 12.92 -11.90 -23.13
N ASN A 218 12.92 -12.74 -22.09
CA ASN A 218 13.65 -12.49 -20.85
C ASN A 218 14.95 -13.30 -20.78
N THR A 219 16.05 -12.64 -20.41
CA THR A 219 17.33 -13.31 -20.19
C THR A 219 17.32 -14.03 -18.85
N VAL A 220 17.43 -15.36 -18.87
CA VAL A 220 17.53 -16.18 -17.65
C VAL A 220 18.99 -16.21 -17.17
N LEU A 221 19.25 -15.68 -15.97
CA LEU A 221 20.57 -15.70 -15.34
C LEU A 221 20.80 -17.00 -14.58
N MET A 222 19.78 -17.45 -13.84
CA MET A 222 19.83 -18.65 -13.03
C MET A 222 18.47 -19.35 -13.07
N SER A 223 18.47 -20.67 -12.96
CA SER A 223 17.24 -21.43 -12.79
C SER A 223 17.51 -22.71 -12.02
N GLY A 224 16.48 -23.26 -11.40
CA GLY A 224 16.56 -24.54 -10.72
C GLY A 224 15.20 -25.22 -10.60
N PRO A 225 15.19 -26.54 -10.41
CA PRO A 225 13.96 -27.30 -10.23
C PRO A 225 13.33 -27.00 -8.87
N GLY A 226 12.02 -27.19 -8.81
CA GLY A 226 11.28 -27.30 -7.55
C GLY A 226 11.05 -28.76 -7.20
N LEU A 227 10.34 -29.00 -6.10
CA LEU A 227 9.94 -30.35 -5.68
C LEU A 227 9.05 -31.04 -6.72
N THR A 228 8.19 -30.30 -7.41
CA THR A 228 7.27 -30.87 -8.39
C THR A 228 7.98 -31.03 -9.74
N THR A 229 8.36 -32.27 -10.06
CA THR A 229 9.10 -32.57 -11.30
C THR A 229 8.22 -32.81 -12.52
N LYS A 230 6.94 -33.12 -12.31
CA LYS A 230 5.97 -33.39 -13.39
C LYS A 230 4.80 -32.43 -13.33
N ARG A 231 4.54 -31.77 -14.45
CA ARG A 231 3.37 -30.93 -14.66
C ARG A 231 2.13 -31.82 -14.80
N LYS A 232 1.13 -31.61 -13.95
CA LYS A 232 -0.19 -32.23 -14.00
C LYS A 232 -1.21 -31.32 -14.68
N GLY A 233 -1.05 -30.00 -14.57
CA GLY A 233 -1.95 -29.00 -15.15
C GLY A 233 -1.62 -28.63 -16.59
N SER A 234 -2.62 -28.13 -17.32
CA SER A 234 -2.45 -27.61 -18.69
C SER A 234 -1.90 -26.17 -18.72
N SER A 235 -2.01 -25.42 -17.61
CA SER A 235 -1.56 -24.04 -17.48
C SER A 235 -0.64 -23.87 -16.28
N THR A 236 0.23 -22.86 -16.35
CA THR A 236 1.21 -22.55 -15.30
C THR A 236 0.96 -21.14 -14.81
N THR A 237 1.02 -20.97 -13.50
CA THR A 237 0.96 -19.66 -12.86
C THR A 237 2.36 -19.29 -12.41
N ALA A 238 2.73 -18.03 -12.54
CA ALA A 238 4.01 -17.53 -12.10
C ALA A 238 3.83 -16.47 -11.01
N ILE A 239 4.67 -16.57 -9.97
CA ILE A 239 4.82 -15.55 -8.93
C ILE A 239 6.11 -14.79 -9.22
N TYR A 240 6.03 -13.46 -9.28
CA TYR A 240 7.15 -12.58 -9.58
C TYR A 240 7.46 -11.71 -8.37
N LEU A 241 8.75 -11.53 -8.12
CA LEU A 241 9.29 -10.61 -7.13
C LEU A 241 10.44 -9.83 -7.75
N ASN A 242 10.40 -8.50 -7.67
CA ASN A 242 11.53 -7.69 -8.10
C ASN A 242 12.62 -7.71 -7.03
N VAL A 243 13.81 -8.18 -7.37
CA VAL A 243 14.91 -8.43 -6.43
C VAL A 243 16.13 -7.53 -6.67
N GLY A 244 16.12 -6.74 -7.74
CA GLY A 244 17.23 -5.87 -8.10
C GLY A 244 17.08 -5.17 -9.44
N CYS A 245 18.19 -4.68 -9.95
CA CYS A 245 18.26 -3.96 -11.23
C CYS A 245 19.47 -4.44 -12.03
N GLY A 246 19.27 -4.67 -13.34
CA GLY A 246 20.27 -5.27 -14.22
C GLY A 246 20.67 -6.66 -13.72
N ASP A 247 21.95 -6.82 -13.42
CA ASP A 247 22.60 -8.01 -12.86
C ASP A 247 22.83 -7.91 -11.34
N LYS A 248 22.41 -6.81 -10.70
CA LYS A 248 22.69 -6.54 -9.28
C LYS A 248 21.46 -6.75 -8.41
N LEU A 249 21.60 -7.62 -7.41
CA LEU A 249 20.63 -7.83 -6.34
C LEU A 249 20.69 -6.69 -5.32
N TRP A 250 19.52 -6.30 -4.80
CA TRP A 250 19.44 -5.41 -3.66
C TRP A 250 19.99 -6.09 -2.39
N PRO A 251 20.59 -5.35 -1.44
CA PRO A 251 21.22 -5.95 -0.26
C PRO A 251 20.31 -6.89 0.53
N ARG A 252 19.05 -6.50 0.78
CA ARG A 252 18.06 -7.34 1.48
C ARG A 252 17.67 -8.61 0.72
N HIS A 253 17.81 -8.61 -0.60
CA HIS A 253 17.37 -9.69 -1.47
C HIS A 253 18.44 -10.76 -1.71
N LYS A 254 19.72 -10.49 -1.35
CA LYS A 254 20.82 -11.44 -1.55
C LYS A 254 20.61 -12.76 -0.80
N VAL A 255 20.28 -12.68 0.49
CA VAL A 255 20.09 -13.86 1.35
C VAL A 255 18.87 -14.66 0.90
N LEU A 256 17.75 -13.96 0.65
CA LEU A 256 16.54 -14.48 0.03
C LEU A 256 16.86 -15.32 -1.23
N VAL A 257 17.53 -14.73 -2.22
CA VAL A 257 17.72 -15.36 -3.52
C VAL A 257 18.66 -16.56 -3.40
N SER A 258 19.65 -16.49 -2.51
CA SER A 258 20.51 -17.65 -2.23
C SER A 258 19.75 -18.82 -1.59
N GLY A 259 18.77 -18.55 -0.73
CA GLY A 259 17.96 -19.57 -0.05
C GLY A 259 16.93 -20.25 -0.96
N VAL A 260 16.38 -19.52 -1.94
CA VAL A 260 15.31 -20.01 -2.84
C VAL A 260 15.70 -21.30 -3.55
N ARG A 261 16.98 -21.47 -3.90
CA ARG A 261 17.46 -22.69 -4.57
C ARG A 261 17.19 -23.95 -3.74
N GLU A 262 17.57 -23.93 -2.46
CA GLU A 262 17.41 -25.08 -1.57
C GLU A 262 15.94 -25.22 -1.15
N GLN A 263 15.29 -24.10 -0.83
CA GLN A 263 13.90 -24.07 -0.35
C GLN A 263 12.85 -24.48 -1.41
N CYS A 264 13.18 -24.32 -2.70
CA CYS A 264 12.37 -24.88 -3.78
C CYS A 264 12.57 -26.39 -3.91
N ARG A 265 13.80 -26.87 -3.69
CA ARG A 265 14.21 -28.26 -3.87
C ARG A 265 13.74 -29.15 -2.72
N ASP A 266 13.86 -28.67 -1.48
CA ASP A 266 13.44 -29.37 -0.27
C ASP A 266 11.90 -29.35 -0.06
N GLY A 267 11.19 -28.50 -0.80
CA GLY A 267 9.73 -28.37 -0.74
C GLY A 267 9.21 -27.34 0.25
N THR A 268 10.07 -26.60 0.96
CA THR A 268 9.68 -25.55 1.92
C THR A 268 8.75 -24.54 1.29
N ILE A 269 9.09 -24.01 0.10
CA ILE A 269 8.25 -23.03 -0.59
C ILE A 269 6.93 -23.66 -1.07
N ALA A 270 6.94 -24.92 -1.50
CA ALA A 270 5.72 -25.61 -1.92
C ALA A 270 4.74 -25.84 -0.75
N GLN A 271 5.27 -26.24 0.41
CA GLN A 271 4.48 -26.41 1.63
C GLN A 271 3.95 -25.07 2.15
N LEU A 272 4.78 -24.04 2.15
CA LEU A 272 4.42 -22.68 2.57
C LEU A 272 3.31 -22.10 1.70
N THR A 273 3.51 -22.09 0.38
CA THR A 273 2.52 -21.53 -0.56
C THR A 273 1.30 -22.43 -0.72
N ARG A 274 1.37 -23.70 -0.30
CA ARG A 274 0.35 -24.74 -0.54
C ARG A 274 0.03 -24.90 -2.02
N LEU A 275 1.07 -24.75 -2.85
CA LEU A 275 0.98 -24.81 -4.29
C LEU A 275 2.13 -25.68 -4.83
N PRO A 276 1.90 -26.46 -5.89
CA PRO A 276 2.94 -27.30 -6.49
C PRO A 276 3.97 -26.45 -7.23
N VAL A 277 5.13 -26.23 -6.62
CA VAL A 277 6.23 -25.47 -7.22
C VAL A 277 7.02 -26.35 -8.19
N LEU A 278 7.00 -25.96 -9.47
CA LEU A 278 7.74 -26.60 -10.56
C LEU A 278 9.22 -26.21 -10.56
N GLY A 279 9.52 -24.98 -10.14
CA GLY A 279 10.88 -24.47 -10.07
C GLY A 279 10.93 -22.96 -10.01
N TRP A 280 12.14 -22.42 -10.15
CA TRP A 280 12.40 -21.00 -10.04
C TRP A 280 13.36 -20.53 -11.13
N ARG A 281 13.28 -19.24 -11.46
CA ARG A 281 14.15 -18.57 -12.42
C ARG A 281 14.48 -17.18 -11.92
N LEU A 282 15.72 -16.76 -12.12
CA LEU A 282 16.16 -15.39 -11.95
C LEU A 282 16.33 -14.80 -13.35
N VAL A 283 15.52 -13.80 -13.69
CA VAL A 283 15.44 -13.25 -15.04
C VAL A 283 15.67 -11.74 -15.05
N THR A 284 16.29 -11.25 -16.12
CA THR A 284 16.40 -9.82 -16.39
C THR A 284 15.29 -9.40 -17.34
N VAL A 285 14.43 -8.48 -16.89
CA VAL A 285 13.30 -7.95 -17.65
C VAL A 285 13.63 -6.53 -18.11
N ARG A 286 13.58 -6.29 -19.41
CA ARG A 286 13.83 -4.95 -19.97
C ARG A 286 12.72 -3.98 -19.57
N ALA A 287 13.09 -2.74 -19.27
CA ALA A 287 12.10 -1.69 -19.06
C ALA A 287 11.34 -1.44 -20.38
N PRO A 288 10.01 -1.27 -20.34
CA PRO A 288 9.26 -0.88 -21.54
C PRO A 288 9.81 0.46 -22.06
N PRO A 289 9.91 0.63 -23.38
CA PRO A 289 10.35 1.90 -23.96
C PRO A 289 9.38 2.99 -23.50
N ARG A 290 9.90 4.03 -22.83
CA ARG A 290 9.09 5.20 -22.47
C ARG A 290 8.63 5.86 -23.77
N LEU A 291 7.36 5.67 -24.13
CA LEU A 291 6.70 6.57 -25.06
C LEU A 291 6.63 7.92 -24.35
N LEU A 292 7.55 8.82 -24.69
CA LEU A 292 7.43 10.23 -24.31
C LEU A 292 6.06 10.69 -24.81
N LYS A 293 5.11 10.91 -23.88
CA LYS A 293 3.88 11.64 -24.20
C LYS A 293 4.35 12.99 -24.74
N ARG A 294 4.29 13.15 -26.06
CA ARG A 294 4.49 14.44 -26.71
C ARG A 294 3.39 15.33 -26.15
N GLN A 295 3.73 16.20 -25.20
CA GLN A 295 2.83 17.28 -24.81
C GLN A 295 2.61 18.09 -26.10
N VAL A 296 1.44 17.94 -26.70
CA VAL A 296 1.00 18.85 -27.74
C VAL A 296 0.77 20.16 -27.00
N ILE A 297 1.82 20.99 -26.92
CA ILE A 297 1.67 22.40 -26.61
C ILE A 297 0.82 22.93 -27.75
N GLY A 298 -0.49 23.05 -27.51
CA GLY A 298 -1.39 23.71 -28.43
C GLY A 298 -0.88 25.14 -28.60
N LYS A 299 -0.20 25.41 -29.72
CA LYS A 299 -0.02 26.79 -30.18
C LYS A 299 -1.43 27.36 -30.33
N LYS A 300 -1.78 28.29 -29.44
CA LYS A 300 -3.01 29.07 -29.52
C LYS A 300 -2.94 29.84 -30.84
N VAL A 301 -3.65 29.37 -31.87
CA VAL A 301 -3.79 30.11 -33.12
C VAL A 301 -4.82 31.20 -32.86
N GLU A 302 -4.35 32.41 -32.57
CA GLU A 302 -5.21 33.59 -32.56
C GLU A 302 -5.56 33.95 -34.00
N ILE A 303 -6.82 33.67 -34.38
CA ILE A 303 -7.38 34.09 -35.66
C ILE A 303 -7.98 35.48 -35.45
N CYS A 304 -7.26 36.53 -35.88
CA CYS A 304 -7.84 37.87 -35.98
C CYS A 304 -8.68 37.97 -37.26
N VAL A 305 -10.00 38.10 -37.09
CA VAL A 305 -10.92 38.41 -38.19
C VAL A 305 -11.02 39.92 -38.33
N SER A 306 -10.39 40.51 -39.35
CA SER A 306 -10.68 41.90 -39.73
C SER A 306 -11.74 41.92 -40.82
N LYS A 307 -12.77 42.75 -40.63
CA LYS A 307 -13.93 42.86 -41.52
C LYS A 307 -13.83 44.17 -42.28
N THR A 308 -13.40 44.12 -43.53
CA THR A 308 -13.44 45.28 -44.43
C THR A 308 -14.19 44.91 -45.70
N LYS A 309 -15.37 45.53 -45.87
CA LYS A 309 -16.21 45.51 -47.08
C LYS A 309 -16.36 44.14 -47.77
N GLY A 310 -16.97 43.18 -47.05
CA GLY A 310 -17.70 42.07 -47.68
C GLY A 310 -16.91 40.84 -48.14
N LYS A 311 -15.61 40.71 -47.86
CA LYS A 311 -14.85 39.47 -48.09
C LYS A 311 -14.06 39.06 -46.84
N ILE A 312 -14.21 37.81 -46.41
CA ILE A 312 -13.42 37.20 -45.33
C ILE A 312 -12.11 36.70 -45.96
N VAL A 313 -10.96 37.16 -45.47
CA VAL A 313 -9.63 36.70 -45.90
C VAL A 313 -8.90 36.15 -44.69
N TYR A 314 -8.54 34.87 -44.73
CA TYR A 314 -7.70 34.23 -43.73
C TYR A 314 -6.23 34.45 -44.08
N LYS A 315 -5.46 35.09 -43.19
CA LYS A 315 -3.99 35.16 -43.30
C LYS A 315 -3.36 34.41 -42.13
N ASN A 316 -2.58 33.38 -42.44
CA ASN A 316 -1.65 32.78 -41.48
C ASN A 316 -0.49 33.75 -41.24
N ILE A 317 -0.25 34.12 -39.98
CA ILE A 317 0.95 34.83 -39.56
C ILE A 317 1.83 33.79 -38.88
N GLU A 318 2.87 33.33 -39.55
CA GLU A 318 3.94 32.59 -38.89
C GLU A 318 4.78 33.58 -38.07
N LYS A 319 4.84 33.36 -36.75
CA LYS A 319 5.87 33.89 -35.86
C LYS A 319 6.76 32.74 -35.42
#